data_AF-A0A3A6QN27-F1
#
_entry.id   AF-A0A3A6QN27-F1
#
_cell.length_a   1.000
_cell.length_b   1.000
_cell.length_c   1.000
_cell.angle_alpha   90.00
_cell.angle_beta   90.00
_cell.angle_gamma   90.00
#
_symmetry.space_group_name_H-M   'P 1'
#
loop_
_entity.id
_entity.type
_entity.pdbx_description
1 polymer ?
#
loop_
_entity_poly.entity_id
_entity_poly.type
_entity_poly.pdbx_seq_one_letter_code
_entity_poly.pdbx_strand_id
1 'polypeptide(L)'
;MPQNLLVPKKEYRFQARLKFNGCWEHHVWVNGSIQVAIVGDDSYLGKRFMFSGLNDVEFARDIIGRVGTITLESNAVPSDEMVAAFNEWRMTCHAERVNRLKSQPDRYGVIEDDDPTIAPFPVVVPAVYEAGEGWVRIDQRRYQ
;
A
#
# COMPACT_ATOMS: atom_id res chain seq x y z
N MET A 1 30.54 -5.80 29.78
CA MET A 1 29.61 -4.76 29.32
C MET A 1 29.32 -5.02 27.84
N PRO A 2 28.15 -5.52 27.43
CA PRO A 2 27.84 -5.60 26.01
C PRO A 2 27.64 -4.18 25.46
N GLN A 3 28.37 -3.84 24.40
CA GLN A 3 28.18 -2.60 23.65
C GLN A 3 26.78 -2.62 23.03
N ASN A 4 25.90 -1.72 23.49
CA ASN A 4 24.71 -1.32 22.77
C ASN A 4 25.15 -0.67 21.45
N LEU A 5 25.36 -1.49 20.42
CA LEU A 5 25.39 -1.02 19.05
C LEU A 5 23.99 -0.46 18.76
N LEU A 6 23.85 0.86 18.86
CA LEU A 6 22.70 1.58 18.33
C LEU A 6 22.66 1.27 16.83
N VAL A 7 21.86 0.27 16.45
CA VAL A 7 21.52 0.05 15.05
C VAL A 7 20.85 1.35 14.60
N PRO A 8 21.42 2.09 13.63
CA PRO A 8 20.81 3.31 13.18
C PRO A 8 19.41 2.97 12.66
N LYS A 9 18.39 3.62 13.25
CA LYS A 9 16.99 3.48 12.82
C LYS A 9 16.95 3.80 11.33
N LYS A 10 16.44 2.89 10.51
CA LYS A 10 16.32 3.15 9.07
C LYS A 10 15.38 4.33 8.88
N GLU A 11 15.84 5.32 8.14
CA GLU A 11 15.00 6.43 7.74
C GLU A 11 14.25 6.04 6.47
N TYR A 12 12.93 5.98 6.58
CA TYR A 12 12.04 5.74 5.45
C TYR A 12 11.42 7.05 5.01
N ARG A 13 11.50 7.33 3.71
CA ARG A 13 10.71 8.38 3.06
C ARG A 13 9.86 7.75 1.97
N PHE A 14 8.65 8.25 1.81
CA PHE A 14 7.68 7.74 0.85
C PHE A 14 7.17 8.86 -0.06
N GLN A 15 6.87 8.51 -1.30
CA GLN A 15 6.19 9.40 -2.25
C GLN A 15 5.23 8.59 -3.12
N ALA A 16 3.96 8.99 -3.17
CA ALA A 16 3.00 8.45 -4.12
C ALA A 16 3.37 8.87 -5.56
N ARG A 17 3.25 7.94 -6.50
CA ARG A 17 3.57 8.15 -7.92
C ARG A 17 2.32 7.92 -8.77
N LEU A 18 2.31 6.86 -9.56
CA LEU A 18 1.26 6.54 -10.50
C LEU A 18 0.23 5.61 -9.87
N LYS A 19 -1.03 5.79 -10.27
CA LYS A 19 -2.11 4.84 -10.05
C LYS A 19 -2.53 4.27 -11.40
N PHE A 20 -2.50 2.95 -11.55
CA PHE A 20 -2.88 2.27 -12.79
C PHE A 20 -3.40 0.86 -12.52
N ASN A 21 -4.52 0.48 -13.16
CA ASN A 21 -5.08 -0.87 -13.17
C ASN A 21 -5.09 -1.63 -11.83
N GLY A 22 -5.66 -1.04 -10.77
CA GLY A 22 -5.72 -1.71 -9.46
C GLY A 22 -4.41 -1.67 -8.67
N CYS A 23 -3.44 -0.86 -9.09
CA CYS A 23 -2.14 -0.73 -8.45
C CYS A 23 -1.76 0.74 -8.23
N TRP A 24 -1.01 0.98 -7.15
CA TRP A 24 -0.36 2.26 -6.87
C TRP A 24 1.13 2.07 -6.67
N GLU A 25 1.91 2.81 -7.43
CA GLU A 25 3.35 2.86 -7.28
C GLU A 25 3.75 3.94 -6.28
N HIS A 26 4.75 3.61 -5.47
CA HIS A 26 5.34 4.48 -4.49
C HIS A 26 6.85 4.39 -4.57
N HIS A 27 7.52 5.54 -4.56
CA HIS A 27 8.94 5.57 -4.28
C HIS A 27 9.17 5.44 -2.78
N VAL A 28 10.15 4.62 -2.43
CA VAL A 28 10.57 4.35 -1.06
C VAL A 28 12.06 4.59 -0.98
N TRP A 29 12.48 5.59 -0.21
CA TRP A 29 13.89 5.80 0.09
C TRP A 29 14.23 5.12 1.41
N VAL A 30 15.27 4.29 1.40
CA VAL A 30 15.83 3.60 2.56
C VAL A 30 17.33 3.87 2.59
N ASN A 31 17.80 4.59 3.59
CA ASN A 31 19.22 4.93 3.75
C ASN A 31 19.86 5.52 2.46
N GLY A 32 19.12 6.39 1.76
CA GLY A 32 19.56 7.04 0.53
C GLY A 32 19.38 6.22 -0.76
N SER A 33 19.03 4.94 -0.68
CA SER A 33 18.69 4.12 -1.85
C SER A 33 17.20 4.17 -2.14
N ILE A 34 16.83 4.27 -3.42
CA ILE A 34 15.42 4.29 -3.84
C ILE A 34 14.96 2.91 -4.31
N GLN A 35 13.76 2.53 -3.91
CA GLN A 35 13.05 1.33 -4.34
C GLN A 35 11.63 1.71 -4.74
N VAL A 36 10.99 0.90 -5.59
CA VAL A 36 9.59 1.06 -5.97
C VAL A 36 8.75 0.01 -5.24
N ALA A 37 7.79 0.49 -4.46
CA ALA A 37 6.77 -0.34 -3.84
C ALA A 37 5.45 -0.24 -4.62
N ILE A 38 4.80 -1.37 -4.83
CA ILE A 38 3.54 -1.48 -5.55
C ILE A 38 2.47 -1.98 -4.59
N VAL A 39 1.41 -1.19 -4.43
CA VAL A 39 0.27 -1.48 -3.56
C VAL A 39 -0.93 -1.85 -4.41
N GLY A 40 -1.57 -2.97 -4.11
CA GLY A 40 -2.85 -3.33 -4.74
C GLY A 40 -4.03 -2.59 -4.12
N ASP A 41 -4.89 -2.05 -4.98
CA ASP A 41 -6.12 -1.34 -4.60
C ASP A 41 -7.35 -1.85 -5.38
N ASP A 42 -8.51 -1.35 -5.02
CA ASP A 42 -9.82 -1.72 -5.56
C ASP A 42 -10.27 -0.86 -6.75
N SER A 43 -9.37 -0.08 -7.36
CA SER A 43 -9.75 0.86 -8.43
C SER A 43 -10.17 0.20 -9.75
N TYR A 44 -10.03 -1.13 -9.84
CA TYR A 44 -10.55 -1.96 -10.92
C TYR A 44 -12.04 -2.26 -10.77
N LEU A 45 -12.67 -2.01 -9.61
CA LEU A 45 -14.09 -2.31 -9.40
C LEU A 45 -14.97 -1.64 -10.47
N GLY A 46 -15.88 -2.42 -11.05
CA GLY A 46 -16.72 -2.01 -12.18
C GLY A 46 -15.99 -2.01 -13.55
N LYS A 47 -14.71 -2.40 -13.61
CA LYS A 47 -13.88 -2.31 -14.82
C LYS A 47 -13.30 -3.66 -15.25
N ARG A 48 -14.00 -4.77 -14.99
CA ARG A 48 -13.62 -6.14 -15.41
C ARG A 48 -13.28 -6.24 -16.90
N PHE A 49 -13.97 -5.45 -17.74
CA PHE A 49 -13.76 -5.40 -19.19
C PHE A 49 -12.35 -4.96 -19.60
N MET A 50 -11.63 -4.20 -18.75
CA MET A 50 -10.25 -3.77 -19.03
C MET A 50 -9.24 -4.93 -18.93
N PHE A 51 -9.67 -6.08 -18.42
CA PHE A 51 -8.85 -7.27 -18.21
C PHE A 51 -9.33 -8.44 -19.09
N SER A 52 -9.76 -8.15 -20.32
CA SER A 52 -10.30 -9.14 -21.25
C SER A 52 -9.31 -10.26 -21.64
N GLY A 53 -8.01 -10.04 -21.41
CA GLY A 53 -6.96 -11.05 -21.61
C GLY A 53 -6.86 -12.08 -20.48
N LEU A 54 -7.59 -11.91 -19.37
CA LEU A 54 -7.61 -12.85 -18.24
C LEU A 54 -8.95 -13.57 -18.19
N ASN A 55 -8.92 -14.89 -17.94
CA ASN A 55 -10.12 -15.62 -17.53
C ASN A 55 -10.51 -15.26 -16.08
N ASP A 56 -11.66 -15.72 -15.60
CA ASP A 56 -12.16 -15.31 -14.29
C ASP A 56 -11.31 -15.84 -13.12
N VAL A 57 -10.68 -17.01 -13.28
CA VAL A 57 -9.76 -17.57 -12.27
C VAL A 57 -8.48 -16.73 -12.20
N GLU A 58 -7.91 -16.39 -13.34
CA GLU A 58 -6.74 -15.51 -13.43
C GLU A 58 -7.05 -14.11 -12.92
N PHE A 59 -8.23 -13.57 -13.24
CA PHE A 59 -8.65 -12.27 -12.74
C PHE A 59 -8.80 -12.26 -11.21
N ALA A 60 -9.43 -13.29 -10.65
CA ALA A 60 -9.54 -13.43 -9.20
C ALA A 60 -8.17 -13.57 -8.54
N ARG A 61 -7.28 -14.38 -9.12
CA ARG A 61 -5.92 -14.60 -8.60
C ARG A 61 -5.05 -13.34 -8.69
N ASP A 62 -5.01 -12.69 -9.84
CA ASP A 62 -3.98 -11.70 -10.18
C ASP A 62 -4.41 -10.27 -9.84
N ILE A 63 -5.70 -9.97 -9.96
CA ILE A 63 -6.25 -8.63 -9.74
C ILE A 63 -6.91 -8.54 -8.37
N ILE A 64 -7.89 -9.39 -8.08
CA ILE A 64 -8.60 -9.36 -6.79
C ILE A 64 -7.66 -9.76 -5.66
N GLY A 65 -6.85 -10.80 -5.86
CA GLY A 65 -5.88 -11.28 -4.87
C GLY A 65 -4.85 -10.22 -4.44
N ARG A 66 -4.60 -9.20 -5.28
CA ARG A 66 -3.64 -8.13 -5.00
C ARG A 66 -4.16 -7.09 -4.01
N VAL A 67 -5.47 -6.96 -3.85
CA VAL A 67 -6.05 -5.90 -3.00
C VAL A 67 -5.50 -5.98 -1.58
N GLY A 68 -5.02 -4.84 -1.07
CA GLY A 68 -4.48 -4.73 0.28
C GLY A 68 -3.09 -5.34 0.45
N THR A 69 -2.38 -5.66 -0.64
CA THR A 69 -0.99 -6.11 -0.56
C THR A 69 0.00 -5.00 -0.90
N ILE A 70 1.23 -5.15 -0.41
CA ILE A 70 2.39 -4.35 -0.83
C ILE A 70 3.53 -5.28 -1.23
N THR A 71 4.13 -5.02 -2.39
CA THR A 71 5.31 -5.74 -2.90
C THR A 71 6.36 -4.75 -3.36
N LEU A 72 7.61 -5.19 -3.52
CA LEU A 72 8.59 -4.42 -4.28
C LEU A 72 8.44 -4.73 -5.78
N GLU A 73 8.82 -3.79 -6.64
CA GLU A 73 8.85 -4.00 -8.10
C GLU A 73 9.74 -5.18 -8.51
N SER A 74 10.82 -5.43 -7.75
CA SER A 74 11.69 -6.60 -7.90
C SER A 74 11.06 -7.93 -7.49
N ASN A 75 9.78 -7.93 -7.07
CA ASN A 75 9.07 -9.05 -6.44
C ASN A 75 9.72 -9.54 -5.12
N ALA A 76 10.67 -8.77 -4.56
CA ALA A 76 11.18 -9.05 -3.23
C ALA A 76 10.15 -8.69 -2.14
N VAL A 77 10.17 -9.44 -1.04
CA VAL A 77 9.33 -9.19 0.14
C VAL A 77 9.80 -7.87 0.79
N PRO A 78 8.93 -6.85 0.92
CA PRO A 78 9.24 -5.68 1.72
C PRO A 78 9.44 -6.07 3.19
N SER A 79 10.45 -5.52 3.87
CA SER A 79 10.65 -5.78 5.31
C SER A 79 9.45 -5.29 6.14
N ASP A 80 9.14 -5.97 7.24
CA ASP A 80 8.05 -5.56 8.15
C ASP A 80 8.16 -4.12 8.64
N GLU A 81 9.38 -3.67 8.96
CA GLU A 81 9.68 -2.30 9.37
C GLU A 81 9.25 -1.26 8.31
N MET A 82 9.53 -1.55 7.04
CA MET A 82 9.12 -0.72 5.91
C MET A 82 7.59 -0.70 5.76
N VAL A 83 6.92 -1.85 5.88
CA VAL A 83 5.46 -1.94 5.74
C VAL A 83 4.75 -1.18 6.87
N ALA A 84 5.26 -1.31 8.10
CA ALA A 84 4.75 -0.56 9.25
C ALA A 84 4.90 0.96 9.02
N ALA A 85 6.10 1.42 8.65
CA ALA A 85 6.36 2.83 8.35
C ALA A 85 5.51 3.35 7.18
N PHE A 86 5.27 2.52 6.17
CA PHE A 86 4.44 2.88 5.01
C PHE A 86 2.96 3.05 5.41
N ASN A 87 2.42 2.15 6.23
CA ASN A 87 1.06 2.26 6.73
C ASN A 87 0.88 3.51 7.61
N GLU A 88 1.83 3.80 8.51
CA GLU A 88 1.82 5.01 9.33
C GLU A 88 1.86 6.29 8.48
N TRP A 89 2.73 6.31 7.46
CA TRP A 89 2.80 7.42 6.50
C TRP A 89 1.47 7.62 5.75
N ARG A 90 0.84 6.55 5.26
CA ARG A 90 -0.46 6.64 4.59
C ARG A 90 -1.55 7.19 5.49
N MET A 91 -1.57 6.77 6.76
CA MET A 91 -2.53 7.28 7.75
C MET A 91 -2.30 8.77 8.03
N THR A 92 -1.05 9.22 8.09
CA THR A 92 -0.70 10.63 8.27
C THR A 92 -1.15 11.47 7.08
N CYS A 93 -0.81 11.05 5.85
CA CYS A 93 -1.26 11.73 4.64
C CYS A 93 -2.79 11.76 4.51
N HIS A 94 -3.47 10.69 4.92
CA HIS A 94 -4.92 10.65 4.97
C HIS A 94 -5.49 11.67 5.96
N ALA A 95 -4.99 11.70 7.20
CA ALA A 95 -5.42 12.67 8.21
C ALA A 95 -5.21 14.12 7.75
N GLU A 96 -4.05 14.44 7.15
CA GLU A 96 -3.79 15.76 6.57
C GLU A 96 -4.78 16.12 5.44
N ARG A 97 -5.11 15.15 4.57
CA ARG A 97 -6.11 15.34 3.51
C ARG A 97 -7.49 15.62 4.10
N VAL A 98 -7.94 14.82 5.07
CA VAL A 98 -9.25 14.99 5.72
C VAL A 98 -9.33 16.35 6.42
N ASN A 99 -8.32 16.73 7.19
CA ASN A 99 -8.26 18.03 7.87
C ASN A 99 -8.37 19.19 6.88
N ARG A 100 -7.69 19.10 5.73
CA ARG A 100 -7.74 20.13 4.67
C ARG A 100 -9.11 20.21 3.97
N LEU A 101 -9.82 19.09 3.84
CA LEU A 101 -11.18 19.09 3.30
C LEU A 101 -12.16 19.73 4.29
N LYS A 102 -12.11 19.30 5.55
CA LYS A 102 -12.97 19.82 6.64
C LYS A 102 -12.75 21.30 6.95
N SER A 103 -11.54 21.83 6.74
CA SER A 103 -11.24 23.24 6.97
C SER A 103 -11.80 24.20 5.92
N GLN A 104 -12.42 23.69 4.84
CA GLN A 104 -12.94 24.50 3.73
C GLN A 104 -14.40 24.13 3.40
N PRO A 105 -15.35 24.29 4.35
CA PRO A 105 -16.74 23.91 4.14
C PRO A 105 -17.41 24.69 3.01
N ASP A 106 -17.02 25.93 2.76
CA ASP A 106 -17.55 26.74 1.65
C ASP A 106 -17.24 26.15 0.26
N ARG A 107 -16.20 25.30 0.15
CA ARG A 107 -15.80 24.66 -1.11
C ARG A 107 -16.30 23.22 -1.24
N TYR A 108 -16.32 22.49 -0.14
CA TYR A 108 -16.55 21.04 -0.16
C TYR A 108 -17.83 20.61 0.58
N GLY A 109 -18.58 21.55 1.14
CA GLY A 109 -19.67 21.26 2.07
C GLY A 109 -19.15 20.87 3.45
N VAL A 110 -20.09 20.66 4.38
CA VAL A 110 -19.79 20.09 5.70
C VAL A 110 -19.60 18.58 5.53
N ILE A 111 -18.46 18.07 5.96
CA ILE A 111 -18.12 16.64 5.94
C ILE A 111 -18.13 16.15 7.38
N GLU A 112 -19.02 15.22 7.68
CA GLU A 112 -19.14 14.63 9.02
C GLU A 112 -18.00 13.64 9.32
N ASP A 113 -17.89 13.19 10.56
CA ASP A 113 -16.86 12.23 10.98
C ASP A 113 -17.10 10.80 10.45
N ASP A 114 -18.35 10.46 10.12
CA ASP A 114 -18.76 9.15 9.60
C ASP A 114 -18.93 9.12 8.08
N ASP A 115 -18.59 10.20 7.37
CA ASP A 115 -18.71 10.28 5.92
C ASP A 115 -17.83 9.20 5.25
N PRO A 116 -18.40 8.30 4.41
CA PRO A 116 -17.64 7.21 3.80
C PRO A 116 -16.55 7.70 2.83
N THR A 117 -16.63 8.93 2.32
CA THR A 117 -15.63 9.52 1.42
C THR A 117 -14.31 9.86 2.12
N ILE A 118 -14.32 9.94 3.45
CA ILE A 118 -13.14 10.13 4.30
C ILE A 118 -12.71 8.85 5.02
N ALA A 119 -13.22 7.68 4.63
CA ALA A 119 -12.71 6.43 5.17
C ALA A 119 -11.20 6.29 4.91
N PRO A 120 -10.40 5.85 5.90
CA PRO A 120 -8.97 5.63 5.71
C PRO A 120 -8.73 4.48 4.74
N PHE A 121 -7.56 4.49 4.12
CA PHE A 121 -7.16 3.35 3.32
C PHE A 121 -6.93 2.11 4.18
N PRO A 122 -7.25 0.90 3.70
CA PRO A 122 -6.90 -0.33 4.40
C PRO A 122 -5.39 -0.44 4.63
N VAL A 123 -5.03 -0.99 5.80
CA VAL A 123 -3.66 -1.40 6.13
C VAL A 123 -3.23 -2.46 5.11
N VAL A 124 -2.05 -2.26 4.53
CA VAL A 124 -1.49 -3.22 3.56
C VAL A 124 -0.57 -4.21 4.25
N VAL A 125 -0.51 -5.42 3.69
CA VAL A 125 0.34 -6.52 4.16
C VAL A 125 1.38 -6.91 3.10
N PRO A 126 2.59 -7.32 3.49
CA PRO A 126 3.60 -7.79 2.53
C PRO A 126 3.07 -9.02 1.76
N ALA A 127 3.36 -9.09 0.47
CA ALA A 127 3.06 -10.25 -0.35
C ALA A 127 4.15 -10.52 -1.39
N VAL A 128 4.13 -11.72 -1.97
CA VAL A 128 4.88 -12.10 -3.16
C VAL A 128 3.95 -12.75 -4.16
N TYR A 129 4.28 -12.63 -5.43
CA TYR A 129 3.57 -13.38 -6.46
C TYR A 129 4.23 -14.74 -6.67
N GLU A 130 3.45 -15.81 -6.49
CA GLU A 130 3.84 -17.18 -6.79
C GLU A 130 3.11 -17.66 -8.04
N ALA A 131 3.87 -18.12 -9.04
CA ALA A 131 3.32 -18.53 -10.32
C ALA A 131 2.35 -19.72 -10.14
N GLY A 132 1.12 -19.55 -10.61
CA GLY A 132 0.05 -20.54 -10.45
C GLY A 132 -0.80 -20.35 -9.20
N GLU A 133 -0.23 -19.83 -8.11
CA GLU A 133 -0.93 -19.62 -6.82
C GLU A 133 -1.47 -18.19 -6.65
N GLY A 134 -0.76 -17.18 -7.16
CA GLY A 134 -1.13 -15.77 -7.06
C GLY A 134 -0.40 -15.03 -5.95
N TRP A 135 -1.08 -14.05 -5.34
CA TRP A 135 -0.50 -13.21 -4.28
C TRP A 135 -0.52 -13.90 -2.92
N VAL A 136 0.63 -14.44 -2.52
CA VAL A 136 0.85 -15.06 -1.21
C VAL A 136 1.21 -13.98 -0.19
N ARG A 137 0.34 -13.79 0.81
CA ARG A 137 0.55 -12.83 1.90
C ARG A 137 1.55 -13.42 2.88
N ILE A 138 2.58 -12.65 3.21
CA ILE A 138 3.59 -13.05 4.18
C ILE A 138 3.02 -12.76 5.57
N ASP A 139 2.63 -13.82 6.30
CA ASP A 139 2.16 -13.69 7.67
C ASP A 139 3.36 -13.33 8.57
N GLN A 140 3.20 -12.25 9.35
CA GLN A 140 4.24 -11.68 10.23
C GLN A 140 4.68 -12.64 11.36
N ARG A 141 4.04 -13.82 11.46
CA ARG A 141 4.32 -14.85 12.47
C ARG A 141 5.36 -15.90 12.06
N ARG A 142 5.80 -15.95 10.79
CA ARG A 142 6.73 -16.98 10.31
C ARG A 142 8.22 -16.68 10.54
N TYR A 143 8.57 -15.52 11.11
CA TYR A 143 9.95 -15.08 11.33
C TYR A 143 10.26 -14.64 12.77
N GLN A 144 9.60 -15.24 13.77
CA GLN A 144 10.02 -15.16 15.18
C GLN A 144 10.79 -16.40 15.59
#